data_AF-A0A2M8S6D8-F1
#
_entry.id   AF-A0A2M8S6D8-F1
#
_cell.length_a   1.000
_cell.length_b   1.000
_cell.length_c   1.000
_cell.angle_alpha   90.00
_cell.angle_beta   90.00
_cell.angle_gamma   90.00
#
_symmetry.space_group_name_H-M   'P 1'
#
loop_
_entity.id
_entity.type
_entity.pdbx_description
1 polymer ?
#
loop_
_entity_poly.entity_id
_entity_poly.type
_entity_poly.pdbx_seq_one_letter_code
_entity_poly.pdbx_strand_id
1 'polypeptide(L)'
;RGEIFLYPSMAGKLVRDYVSRTGNASSLDPSLSPRENEILRLLVDDFSSKEIAEKLVVSISTVHTHRNNLMRKLGLSSRRELIQYARQKGLLGDGLTEEK
;
A
#
# COMPACT_ATOMS: atom_id res chain seq x y z
N ARG A 1 -32.73 -19.63 9.22
CA ARG A 1 -32.31 -18.27 8.77
C ARG A 1 -31.38 -17.74 9.84
N GLY A 2 -30.10 -17.52 9.52
CA GLY A 2 -29.06 -17.16 10.48
C GLY A 2 -29.00 -15.66 10.71
N GLU A 3 -30.01 -15.09 11.34
CA GLU A 3 -30.00 -13.67 11.69
C GLU A 3 -29.16 -13.48 12.96
N ILE A 4 -28.02 -12.82 12.80
CA ILE A 4 -27.13 -12.51 13.93
C ILE A 4 -27.67 -11.25 14.59
N PHE A 5 -28.18 -11.40 15.81
CA PHE A 5 -28.63 -10.28 16.62
C PHE A 5 -27.45 -9.70 17.39
N LEU A 6 -27.12 -8.43 17.12
CA LEU A 6 -26.03 -7.72 17.77
C LEU A 6 -26.58 -6.66 18.71
N TYR A 7 -26.07 -6.64 19.95
CA TYR A 7 -26.39 -5.59 20.90
C TYR A 7 -25.79 -4.25 20.43
N PRO A 8 -26.52 -3.13 20.53
CA PRO A 8 -26.05 -1.81 20.09
C PRO A 8 -24.70 -1.39 20.72
N SER A 9 -24.44 -1.83 21.94
CA SER A 9 -23.18 -1.63 22.65
C SER A 9 -21.97 -2.31 21.99
N MET A 10 -22.21 -3.42 21.27
CA MET A 10 -21.19 -4.16 20.53
C MET A 10 -21.11 -3.71 19.06
N ALA A 11 -22.20 -3.20 18.49
CA ALA A 11 -22.27 -2.76 17.10
C ALA A 11 -21.20 -1.71 16.77
N GLY A 12 -21.00 -0.70 17.63
CA GLY A 12 -19.99 0.33 17.41
C GLY A 12 -18.55 -0.20 17.42
N LYS A 13 -18.25 -1.19 18.27
CA LYS A 13 -16.92 -1.82 18.31
C LYS A 13 -16.71 -2.70 17.08
N LEU A 14 -17.71 -3.48 16.68
CA LEU A 14 -17.64 -4.33 15.49
C LEU A 14 -17.53 -3.53 14.20
N VAL A 15 -18.28 -2.43 14.07
CA VAL A 15 -18.16 -1.52 12.92
C VAL A 15 -16.77 -0.90 12.89
N ARG A 16 -16.23 -0.45 14.03
CA ARG A 16 -14.85 0.06 14.08
C ARG A 16 -13.83 -1.00 13.69
N ASP A 17 -13.94 -2.20 14.23
CA ASP A 17 -13.01 -3.31 13.96
C ASP A 17 -13.12 -3.79 12.51
N TYR A 18 -14.33 -3.80 11.95
CA TYR A 18 -14.57 -4.08 10.55
C TYR A 18 -13.99 -2.99 9.66
N VAL A 19 -14.19 -1.72 9.99
CA VAL A 19 -13.66 -0.57 9.23
C VAL A 19 -12.14 -0.49 9.35
N SER A 20 -11.52 -0.84 10.48
CA SER A 20 -10.05 -0.93 10.57
C SER A 20 -9.52 -2.13 9.79
N ARG A 21 -10.23 -3.27 9.81
CA ARG A 21 -9.83 -4.49 9.08
C ARG A 21 -10.06 -4.41 7.57
N THR A 22 -11.11 -3.74 7.12
CA THR A 22 -11.43 -3.51 5.69
C THR A 22 -10.91 -2.18 5.16
N GLY A 23 -10.64 -1.20 6.03
CA GLY A 23 -9.93 0.04 5.69
C GLY A 23 -8.47 -0.19 5.27
N ASN A 24 -7.92 -1.35 5.59
CA ASN A 24 -6.65 -1.84 5.02
C ASN A 24 -6.74 -2.22 3.53
N ALA A 25 -7.93 -2.20 2.91
CA ALA A 25 -8.08 -2.27 1.45
C ALA A 25 -7.93 -0.89 0.77
N SER A 26 -7.79 0.19 1.53
CA SER A 26 -7.79 1.57 1.03
C SER A 26 -6.42 2.26 1.07
N SER A 27 -5.33 1.50 1.11
CA SER A 27 -3.96 2.02 0.96
C SER A 27 -3.56 2.15 -0.52
N LEU A 28 -4.45 2.71 -1.34
CA LEU A 28 -4.17 3.09 -2.71
C LEU A 28 -4.32 4.61 -2.79
N ASP A 29 -3.29 5.29 -3.26
CA ASP A 29 -3.42 6.69 -3.59
C ASP A 29 -4.26 6.78 -4.88
N PRO A 30 -5.47 7.38 -4.85
CA PRO A 30 -6.34 7.47 -6.02
C PRO A 30 -5.74 8.35 -7.13
N SER A 31 -4.75 9.19 -6.80
CA SER A 31 -4.02 9.93 -7.81
C SER A 31 -3.09 9.04 -8.63
N LEU A 32 -2.64 7.90 -8.08
CA LEU A 32 -1.72 6.97 -8.73
C LEU A 32 -2.47 5.91 -9.55
N SER A 33 -1.87 5.49 -10.66
CA SER A 33 -2.38 4.35 -11.42
C SER A 33 -2.26 3.06 -10.59
N PRO A 34 -3.03 2.00 -10.93
CA PRO A 34 -2.95 0.72 -10.22
C PRO A 34 -1.52 0.17 -10.16
N ARG A 35 -0.78 0.30 -11.28
CA ARG A 35 0.61 -0.18 -11.38
C ARG A 35 1.59 0.67 -10.56
N GLU A 36 1.37 1.98 -10.51
CA GLU A 36 2.16 2.89 -9.67
C GLU A 36 1.95 2.60 -8.18
N ASN A 37 0.71 2.35 -7.76
CA ASN A 37 0.39 1.94 -6.40
C ASN A 37 1.01 0.59 -6.03
N GLU A 38 0.96 -0.38 -6.94
CA GLU A 38 1.55 -1.70 -6.73
C GLU A 38 3.07 -1.61 -6.54
N ILE A 39 3.74 -0.79 -7.36
CA ILE A 39 5.19 -0.54 -7.21
C ILE A 39 5.49 0.22 -5.92
N LEU A 40 4.69 1.21 -5.53
CA LEU A 40 4.87 1.95 -4.29
C LEU A 40 4.78 1.01 -3.07
N ARG A 41 3.83 0.07 -3.07
CA ARG A 41 3.69 -0.95 -2.02
C ARG A 41 4.91 -1.84 -1.92
N LEU A 42 5.37 -2.40 -3.05
CA LEU A 42 6.55 -3.26 -3.03
C LEU A 42 7.84 -2.52 -2.64
N LEU A 43 7.94 -1.22 -2.94
CA LEU A 43 9.06 -0.39 -2.50
C LEU A 43 9.05 -0.14 -0.98
N VAL A 44 7.86 -0.07 -0.38
CA VAL A 44 7.67 0.05 1.07
C VAL A 44 8.06 -1.24 1.78
N ASP A 45 7.70 -2.39 1.19
CA ASP A 45 8.07 -3.73 1.67
C ASP A 45 9.57 -4.06 1.43
N ASP A 46 10.37 -3.04 1.12
CA ASP A 46 11.81 -3.06 0.87
C ASP A 46 12.29 -3.89 -0.33
N PHE A 47 11.40 -4.35 -1.21
CA PHE A 47 11.81 -5.07 -2.42
C PHE A 47 12.68 -4.21 -3.34
N SER A 48 13.74 -4.83 -3.87
CA SER A 48 14.59 -4.26 -4.91
C SER A 48 13.88 -4.19 -6.26
N SER A 49 14.34 -3.32 -7.17
CA SER A 49 13.77 -3.23 -8.52
C SER A 49 13.78 -4.57 -9.27
N LYS A 50 14.73 -5.46 -8.95
CA LYS A 50 14.82 -6.80 -9.53
C LYS A 50 13.73 -7.72 -8.98
N GLU A 51 13.53 -7.75 -7.67
CA GLU A 51 12.48 -8.55 -7.04
C GLU A 51 11.08 -8.06 -7.43
N ILE A 52 10.91 -6.74 -7.56
CA ILE A 52 9.68 -6.15 -8.08
C ILE A 52 9.42 -6.62 -9.52
N ALA A 53 10.45 -6.60 -10.37
CA ALA A 53 10.35 -7.06 -11.75
C ALA A 53 9.93 -8.54 -11.83
N GLU A 54 10.51 -9.39 -10.98
CA GLU A 54 10.18 -10.82 -10.87
C GLU A 54 8.75 -11.04 -10.37
N LYS A 55 8.34 -10.38 -9.27
CA LYS A 55 6.98 -10.49 -8.72
C LYS A 55 5.90 -10.03 -9.70
N LEU A 56 6.20 -8.97 -10.43
CA LEU A 56 5.26 -8.33 -11.33
C LEU A 56 5.35 -8.86 -12.77
N VAL A 57 6.22 -9.85 -13.01
CA VAL A 57 6.47 -10.51 -14.30
C VAL A 57 6.71 -9.49 -15.42
N VAL A 58 7.59 -8.51 -15.15
CA VAL A 58 7.99 -7.45 -16.11
C VAL A 58 9.51 -7.28 -16.12
N SER A 59 10.03 -6.53 -17.09
CA SER A 59 11.44 -6.17 -17.11
C SER A 59 11.79 -5.14 -16.03
N ILE A 60 13.04 -5.18 -15.56
CA ILE A 60 13.59 -4.19 -14.62
C ILE A 60 13.49 -2.77 -15.21
N SER A 61 13.69 -2.61 -16.52
CA SER A 61 13.52 -1.33 -17.22
C SER A 61 12.11 -0.78 -17.12
N THR A 62 11.09 -1.64 -17.19
CA THR A 62 9.69 -1.26 -17.02
C THR A 62 9.43 -0.78 -15.59
N VAL A 63 9.99 -1.46 -14.58
CA VAL A 63 9.93 -1.01 -13.17
C VAL A 63 10.56 0.38 -13.00
N HIS A 64 11.74 0.61 -13.60
CA HIS A 64 12.37 1.95 -13.58
C HIS A 64 11.50 3.02 -14.22
N THR A 65 10.90 2.74 -15.38
CA THR A 65 10.00 3.67 -16.06
C THR A 65 8.79 4.02 -15.19
N HIS A 66 8.12 3.03 -14.60
CA HIS A 66 7.00 3.28 -13.71
C HIS A 66 7.42 4.05 -12.45
N ARG A 67 8.58 3.73 -11.86
CA ARG A 67 9.09 4.46 -10.69
C ARG A 67 9.44 5.91 -11.03
N ASN A 68 10.00 6.18 -12.21
CA ASN A 68 10.26 7.55 -12.67
C ASN A 68 8.96 8.33 -12.89
N ASN A 69 7.94 7.69 -13.46
CA ASN A 69 6.62 8.30 -13.62
C ASN A 69 5.97 8.58 -12.27
N LEU A 70 6.03 7.64 -11.34
CA LEU A 70 5.57 7.78 -9.95
C LEU A 70 6.26 8.96 -9.24
N MET A 71 7.59 9.03 -9.31
CA MET A 71 8.39 10.11 -8.74
C MET A 71 8.03 11.47 -9.36
N ARG A 72 7.94 11.55 -10.68
CA ARG A 72 7.53 12.78 -11.39
C ARG A 72 6.12 13.23 -10.99
N LYS A 73 5.20 12.28 -10.83
CA LYS A 73 3.79 12.53 -10.50
C LYS A 73 3.59 13.01 -9.06
N LEU A 74 4.40 12.50 -8.13
CA LEU A 74 4.38 12.91 -6.73
C LEU A 74 5.31 14.10 -6.42
N GLY A 75 6.12 14.53 -7.40
CA GLY A 75 7.13 15.59 -7.20
C GLY A 75 8.28 15.15 -6.29
N LEU A 76 8.57 13.85 -6.25
CA LEU A 76 9.61 13.25 -5.40
C LEU A 76 10.85 12.91 -6.24
N SER A 77 12.00 12.89 -5.59
CA SER A 77 13.31 12.72 -6.21
C SER A 77 14.05 11.47 -5.72
N SER A 78 13.62 10.87 -4.60
CA SER A 78 14.34 9.75 -3.98
C SER A 78 13.43 8.59 -3.53
N ARG A 79 14.00 7.37 -3.47
CA ARG A 79 13.35 6.19 -2.85
C ARG A 79 12.95 6.48 -1.41
N ARG A 80 13.81 7.18 -0.66
CA ARG A 80 13.53 7.52 0.74
C ARG A 80 12.30 8.42 0.87
N GLU A 81 12.14 9.36 -0.06
CA GLU A 81 10.98 10.25 -0.09
C GLU A 81 9.69 9.50 -0.46
N LEU A 82 9.76 8.52 -1.37
CA LEU A 82 8.62 7.65 -1.67
C LEU A 82 8.16 6.84 -0.45
N ILE A 83 9.10 6.27 0.29
CA ILE A 83 8.82 5.53 1.52
C ILE A 83 8.22 6.47 2.59
N GLN A 84 8.81 7.65 2.75
CA GLN A 84 8.30 8.66 3.68
C GLN A 84 6.89 9.15 3.30
N TYR A 85 6.62 9.30 2.00
CA TYR A 85 5.31 9.66 1.47
C TYR A 85 4.28 8.57 1.78
N ALA A 86 4.61 7.31 1.52
CA ALA A 86 3.74 6.18 1.83
C ALA A 86 3.44 6.09 3.33
N ARG A 87 4.45 6.33 4.18
CA ARG A 87 4.30 6.42 5.64
C ARG A 87 3.39 7.56 6.08
N GLN A 88 3.56 8.75 5.51
CA GLN A 88 2.75 9.92 5.84
C GLN A 88 1.28 9.74 5.45
N LYS A 89 1.03 9.06 4.33
CA LYS A 89 -0.31 8.81 3.81
C LYS A 89 -1.00 7.59 4.43
N GLY A 90 -0.34 6.87 5.34
CA GLY A 90 -0.88 5.63 5.92
C GLY A 90 -1.07 4.52 4.87
N LEU A 91 -0.28 4.55 3.80
CA LEU A 91 -0.31 3.54 2.72
C LEU A 91 0.50 2.29 3.08
N LEU A 92 1.07 2.25 4.28
CA LEU A 92 1.78 1.10 4.84
C LEU A 92 0.74 0.04 5.19
N GLY A 93 0.78 -1.12 4.54
CA GLY A 93 0.19 -2.32 5.12
C GLY A 93 1.00 -2.69 6.37
N ASP A 94 0.34 -3.16 7.43
CA ASP A 94 0.97 -3.70 8.64
C ASP A 94 1.92 -4.88 8.33
N GLY A 95 3.13 -4.57 7.85
CA GLY A 95 4.17 -5.53 7.52
C GLY A 95 5.59 -5.06 7.83
N LEU A 96 5.76 -3.89 8.49
CA LEU A 96 7.07 -3.39 8.94
C LEU A 96 7.20 -3.42 10.47
N THR A 97 6.67 -4.47 11.09
CA THR A 97 7.21 -5.01 12.34
C THR A 97 7.97 -6.28 12.00
N GLU A 98 9.16 -6.41 12.59
CA GLU A 98 10.11 -7.54 12.57
C GLU A 98 11.33 -7.40 11.64
N GLU A 99 12.39 -6.88 12.27
CA GLU A 99 13.77 -7.38 12.29
C GLU A 99 14.35 -8.08 11.05
N LYS A 100 15.43 -7.47 10.53
CA LYS A 100 16.72 -8.16 10.46
C LYS A 100 17.90 -7.19 10.57
#